data_AF-F2NBH4-F1
#
_entry.id   AF-F2NBH4-F1
#
_cell.length_a   1.000
_cell.length_b   1.000
_cell.length_c   1.000
_cell.angle_alpha   90.00
_cell.angle_beta   90.00
_cell.angle_gamma   90.00
#
_symmetry.space_group_name_H-M   'P 1'
#
loop_
_entity.id
_entity.type
_entity.pdbx_description
1 polymer ?
#
loop_
_entity_poly.entity_id
_entity_poly.type
_entity_poly.pdbx_seq_one_letter_code
_entity_poly.pdbx_strand_id
1 'polypeptide(L)'
;MQILNALRRGEEPSERDLGRLVNAQAKLAHQDKRRFSKRRLLPFYFQIKREQPARWKSWDVSPELERSLIAALRMKPRRSASGVSTITVITKPWACSGSCVFCPSDIRMPKSYLHDEPACARAEQNMFDPYLQVSSRLVSLAQMGHAIDKIELIVLGGTWSDYPFDYQVWFISELFRALNECTIGGAAQTDLLSTAGPGIDPTPVGVRQRREWYSARGFGFGAPADAERVRSAQLAIDRAELSYNAAVERVYGTAAAVPPIGRGELADLDGLETLQHSNESARCRAVGLVIETRPDAVTAESLRLLRRLGCTKVQMGIQSLDQGILDANGRGITVDRIERACSLLRLFGFKTHVHFMVNLMGATPERDRRDYERLVGDPAFLPDEVKLYPCVLVQGARLASCYADGSWRPYTEDELIGVLSDDVLATPAFVRVSRMIRDFSANDILAGSKRSNLRQLVEASLAGRPVREIRYREIGAADIDIEELAVDVVDYETTVSSERFLQWVTPGGAIAGFLRLSLPHLESVGERGDELPIGPGEAMIREVHIYGVATRIAAQGGSAQHRGLGRRLIERACDIAREQGYTKMNVISAVGTRAYYRRLGFVDAGLYQQRTLI
;
A
#
# COMPACT_ATOMS: atom_id res chain seq x y z
N MET A 1 -34.08 6.02 11.53
CA MET A 1 -35.40 5.61 12.06
C MET A 1 -35.85 4.23 11.59
N GLN A 2 -35.96 3.95 10.29
CA GLN A 2 -36.39 2.62 9.81
C GLN A 2 -35.53 1.46 10.35
N ILE A 3 -34.20 1.63 10.37
CA ILE A 3 -33.25 0.65 10.93
C ILE A 3 -33.44 0.47 12.44
N LEU A 4 -33.59 1.57 13.18
CA LEU A 4 -33.87 1.54 14.63
C LEU A 4 -35.19 0.80 14.95
N ASN A 5 -36.23 1.04 14.14
CA ASN A 5 -37.52 0.39 14.32
C ASN A 5 -37.47 -1.11 14.00
N ALA A 6 -36.65 -1.54 13.03
CA ALA A 6 -36.41 -2.95 12.76
C ALA A 6 -35.71 -3.62 13.95
N LEU A 7 -34.64 -3.01 14.47
CA LEU A 7 -33.90 -3.54 15.62
C LEU A 7 -34.76 -3.60 16.89
N ARG A 8 -35.67 -2.64 17.11
CA ARG A 8 -36.65 -2.69 18.22
C ARG A 8 -37.61 -3.88 18.14
N ARG A 9 -37.90 -4.35 16.93
CA ARG A 9 -38.73 -5.55 16.72
C ARG A 9 -37.93 -6.85 16.85
N GLY A 10 -36.64 -6.77 17.23
CA GLY A 10 -35.74 -7.91 17.28
C GLY A 10 -35.27 -8.40 15.91
N GLU A 11 -35.53 -7.64 14.84
CA GLU A 11 -35.03 -7.96 13.50
C GLU A 11 -33.57 -7.52 13.40
N GLU A 12 -32.66 -8.44 13.06
CA GLU A 12 -31.30 -8.09 12.62
C GLU A 12 -31.30 -7.89 11.10
N PRO A 13 -31.39 -6.65 10.59
CA PRO A 13 -31.50 -6.42 9.15
C PRO A 13 -30.23 -6.87 8.44
N SER A 14 -30.38 -7.80 7.48
CA SER A 14 -29.26 -8.27 6.67
C SER A 14 -28.71 -7.16 5.76
N GLU A 15 -27.52 -7.35 5.17
CA GLU A 15 -27.00 -6.38 4.17
C GLU A 15 -27.95 -6.18 2.99
N ARG A 16 -28.70 -7.21 2.62
CA ARG A 16 -29.71 -7.14 1.56
C ARG A 16 -30.88 -6.26 1.96
N ASP A 17 -31.30 -6.33 3.22
CA ASP A 17 -32.42 -5.53 3.76
C ASP A 17 -32.01 -4.07 3.95
N LEU A 18 -30.80 -3.81 4.43
CA LEU A 18 -30.23 -2.47 4.47
C LEU A 18 -30.11 -1.88 3.05
N GLY A 19 -29.66 -2.67 2.07
CA GLY A 19 -29.60 -2.25 0.67
C GLY A 19 -30.97 -1.88 0.09
N ARG A 20 -32.02 -2.66 0.43
CA ARG A 20 -33.41 -2.35 0.06
C ARG A 20 -33.89 -1.04 0.67
N LEU A 21 -33.62 -0.82 1.96
CA LEU A 21 -34.00 0.44 2.65
C LEU A 21 -33.31 1.66 2.03
N VAL A 22 -32.01 1.55 1.72
CA VAL A 22 -31.24 2.61 1.06
C VAL A 22 -31.80 2.94 -0.32
N ASN A 23 -32.10 1.92 -1.12
CA ASN A 23 -32.67 2.10 -2.46
C ASN A 23 -34.08 2.70 -2.41
N ALA A 24 -34.92 2.24 -1.48
CA ALA A 24 -36.27 2.77 -1.27
C ALA A 24 -36.23 4.25 -0.87
N GLN A 25 -35.33 4.62 0.05
CA GLN A 25 -35.20 6.00 0.50
C GLN A 25 -34.61 6.93 -0.57
N ALA A 26 -33.64 6.45 -1.35
CA ALA A 26 -33.08 7.20 -2.48
C ALA A 26 -34.15 7.50 -3.54
N LYS A 27 -35.01 6.52 -3.82
CA LYS A 27 -36.13 6.66 -4.76
C LYS A 27 -37.18 7.65 -4.24
N LEU A 28 -37.53 7.58 -2.95
CA LEU A 28 -38.47 8.51 -2.31
C LEU A 28 -37.96 9.95 -2.26
N ALA A 29 -36.65 10.14 -2.07
CA ALA A 29 -36.05 11.46 -1.94
C ALA A 29 -35.61 12.09 -3.27
N HIS A 30 -35.81 11.40 -4.41
CA HIS A 30 -35.27 11.80 -5.73
C HIS A 30 -33.77 12.19 -5.68
N GLN A 31 -32.99 11.47 -4.86
CA GLN A 31 -31.58 11.78 -4.58
C GLN A 31 -30.68 10.58 -4.89
N ASP A 32 -29.40 10.86 -5.15
CA ASP A 32 -28.41 9.81 -5.38
C ASP A 32 -28.33 8.85 -4.18
N LYS A 33 -28.46 7.55 -4.44
CA LYS A 33 -28.30 6.45 -3.48
C LYS A 33 -27.02 6.53 -2.66
N ARG A 34 -25.95 7.15 -3.18
CA ARG A 34 -24.69 7.39 -2.45
C ARG A 34 -24.90 8.21 -1.17
N ARG A 35 -25.89 9.12 -1.15
CA ARG A 35 -26.23 9.94 0.03
C ARG A 35 -26.75 9.12 1.20
N PHE A 36 -27.44 8.02 0.92
CA PHE A 36 -28.03 7.13 1.93
C PHE A 36 -27.16 5.89 2.20
N SER A 37 -25.95 5.82 1.63
CA SER A 37 -25.09 4.64 1.74
C SER A 37 -24.77 4.27 3.18
N LYS A 38 -24.64 2.97 3.46
CA LYS A 38 -24.25 2.43 4.78
C LYS A 38 -22.99 3.10 5.36
N ARG A 39 -22.04 3.50 4.50
CA ARG A 39 -20.83 4.25 4.85
C ARG A 39 -21.08 5.62 5.48
N ARG A 40 -22.21 6.27 5.18
CA ARG A 40 -22.58 7.60 5.71
C ARG A 40 -23.53 7.52 6.91
N LEU A 41 -24.28 6.42 7.04
CA LEU A 41 -25.26 6.25 8.12
C LEU A 41 -24.59 6.19 9.50
N LEU A 42 -23.46 5.48 9.63
CA LEU A 42 -22.75 5.36 10.90
C LEU A 42 -22.10 6.71 11.33
N PRO A 43 -21.36 7.44 10.48
CA PRO A 43 -20.90 8.79 10.80
C PRO A 43 -22.05 9.77 11.11
N PHE A 44 -23.14 9.73 10.34
CA PHE A 44 -24.31 10.57 10.57
C PHE A 44 -24.93 10.32 11.95
N TYR A 45 -25.06 9.05 12.34
CA TYR A 45 -25.52 8.67 13.67
C TYR A 45 -24.65 9.27 14.79
N PHE A 46 -23.32 9.12 14.66
CA PHE A 46 -22.37 9.69 15.62
C PHE A 46 -22.45 11.22 15.68
N GLN A 47 -22.62 11.87 14.52
CA GLN A 47 -22.80 13.30 14.43
C GLN A 47 -24.06 13.78 15.17
N ILE A 48 -25.21 13.12 14.96
CA ILE A 48 -26.47 13.48 15.64
C ILE A 48 -26.35 13.31 17.17
N LYS A 49 -25.71 12.23 17.64
CA LYS A 49 -25.48 11.99 19.07
C LYS A 49 -24.65 13.12 19.71
N ARG A 50 -23.64 13.63 18.99
CA ARG A 50 -22.73 14.68 19.47
C ARG A 50 -23.31 16.08 19.36
N GLU A 51 -23.88 16.42 18.20
CA GLU A 51 -24.23 17.80 17.84
C GLU A 51 -25.71 18.12 18.06
N GLN A 52 -26.57 17.11 18.20
CA GLN A 52 -28.02 17.30 18.35
C GLN A 52 -28.59 16.43 19.51
N PRO A 53 -28.19 16.68 20.77
CA PRO A 53 -28.54 15.84 21.91
C PRO A 53 -30.06 15.75 22.17
N ALA A 54 -30.83 16.80 21.89
CA ALA A 54 -32.29 16.77 21.98
C ALA A 54 -32.92 15.82 20.96
N ARG A 55 -32.42 15.84 19.72
CA ARG A 55 -32.86 14.94 18.65
C ARG A 55 -32.44 13.50 18.95
N TRP A 56 -31.24 13.31 19.48
CA TRP A 56 -30.76 12.00 19.95
C TRP A 56 -31.66 11.43 21.04
N LYS A 57 -32.00 12.21 22.07
CA LYS A 57 -32.95 11.80 23.12
C LYS A 57 -34.32 11.43 22.55
N SER A 58 -34.82 12.18 21.56
CA SER A 58 -36.11 11.86 20.92
C SER A 58 -36.14 10.51 20.19
N TRP A 59 -34.97 9.94 19.90
CA TRP A 59 -34.88 8.64 19.25
C TRP A 59 -34.97 7.48 20.23
N ASP A 60 -34.99 7.70 21.55
CA ASP A 60 -35.18 6.69 22.59
C ASP A 60 -34.36 5.41 22.35
N VAL A 61 -33.04 5.59 22.24
CA VAL A 61 -32.10 4.51 21.96
C VAL A 61 -31.43 4.06 23.24
N SER A 62 -31.73 2.83 23.71
CA SER A 62 -31.06 2.22 24.85
C SER A 62 -29.61 1.80 24.50
N PRO A 63 -28.72 1.58 25.49
CA PRO A 63 -27.37 1.08 25.26
C PRO A 63 -27.32 -0.25 24.48
N GLU A 64 -28.31 -1.13 24.67
CA GLU A 64 -28.46 -2.41 23.96
C GLU A 64 -28.85 -2.19 22.50
N LEU A 65 -29.79 -1.28 22.26
CA LEU A 65 -30.24 -0.92 20.91
C LEU A 65 -29.15 -0.19 20.13
N GLU A 66 -28.37 0.66 20.82
CA GLU A 66 -27.19 1.32 20.26
C GLU A 66 -26.12 0.29 19.85
N ARG A 67 -25.80 -0.69 20.70
CA ARG A 67 -24.88 -1.78 20.36
C ARG A 67 -25.34 -2.55 19.13
N SER A 68 -26.63 -2.89 19.07
CA SER A 68 -27.24 -3.63 17.95
C SER A 68 -27.25 -2.80 16.66
N LEU A 69 -27.55 -1.50 16.76
CA LEU A 69 -27.50 -0.58 15.63
C LEU A 69 -26.10 -0.45 15.07
N ILE A 70 -25.10 -0.32 15.94
CA ILE A 70 -23.71 -0.20 15.52
C ILE A 70 -23.23 -1.51 14.91
N ALA A 71 -23.59 -2.66 15.46
CA ALA A 71 -23.30 -3.96 14.86
C ALA A 71 -23.92 -4.08 13.45
N ALA A 72 -25.18 -3.69 13.26
CA ALA A 72 -25.87 -3.74 11.96
C ALA A 72 -25.31 -2.75 10.94
N LEU A 73 -24.93 -1.55 11.39
CA LEU A 73 -24.37 -0.49 10.54
C LEU A 73 -22.87 -0.63 10.29
N ARG A 74 -22.15 -1.36 11.14
CA ARG A 74 -20.75 -1.72 10.89
C ARG A 74 -20.70 -2.47 9.57
N MET A 75 -19.83 -2.03 8.68
CA MET A 75 -19.53 -2.79 7.48
C MET A 75 -19.01 -4.15 7.94
N LYS A 76 -19.55 -5.26 7.41
CA LYS A 76 -18.93 -6.56 7.69
C LYS A 76 -17.48 -6.43 7.27
N PRO A 77 -16.51 -6.67 8.16
CA PRO A 77 -15.12 -6.57 7.77
C PRO A 77 -14.89 -7.63 6.70
N ARG A 78 -14.77 -7.21 5.44
CA ARG A 78 -13.94 -7.96 4.49
C ARG A 78 -12.54 -7.78 5.01
N ARG A 79 -12.14 -8.62 5.96
CA ARG A 79 -10.74 -8.69 6.39
C ARG A 79 -9.94 -8.91 5.11
N SER A 80 -8.83 -8.18 4.96
CA SER A 80 -7.78 -8.63 4.07
C SER A 80 -7.52 -10.10 4.41
N ALA A 81 -7.37 -10.95 3.40
CA ALA A 81 -7.11 -12.38 3.63
C ALA A 81 -5.91 -12.57 4.57
N SER A 82 -4.95 -11.62 4.58
CA SER A 82 -3.75 -11.59 5.42
C SER A 82 -3.95 -11.15 6.89
N GLY A 83 -5.04 -10.46 7.24
CA GLY A 83 -5.22 -9.87 8.57
C GLY A 83 -4.31 -8.66 8.86
N VAL A 84 -3.63 -8.11 7.84
CA VAL A 84 -2.85 -6.86 7.92
C VAL A 84 -3.65 -5.72 7.32
N SER A 85 -3.69 -4.59 8.01
CA SER A 85 -4.33 -3.36 7.52
C SER A 85 -3.33 -2.46 6.81
N THR A 86 -3.64 -2.04 5.60
CA THR A 86 -2.79 -1.14 4.81
C THR A 86 -3.19 0.33 5.05
N ILE A 87 -2.21 1.18 5.37
CA ILE A 87 -2.37 2.63 5.49
C ILE A 87 -1.47 3.29 4.45
N THR A 88 -2.10 3.87 3.42
CA THR A 88 -1.44 4.70 2.43
C THR A 88 -1.38 6.14 2.92
N VAL A 89 -0.17 6.71 2.92
CA VAL A 89 0.11 8.12 3.21
C VAL A 89 0.71 8.78 1.97
N ILE A 90 0.37 10.05 1.75
CA ILE A 90 0.85 10.85 0.61
C ILE A 90 1.78 11.93 1.14
N THR A 91 2.95 12.07 0.53
CA THR A 91 3.90 13.15 0.82
C THR A 91 3.38 14.50 0.32
N LYS A 92 4.00 15.61 0.75
CA LYS A 92 3.62 16.95 0.27
C LYS A 92 3.95 17.12 -1.23
N PRO A 93 3.26 17.99 -1.97
CA PRO A 93 3.68 18.40 -3.31
C PRO A 93 5.14 18.83 -3.32
N TRP A 94 5.89 18.32 -4.29
CA TRP A 94 7.33 18.55 -4.43
C TRP A 94 7.73 18.44 -5.90
N ALA A 95 8.84 19.11 -6.26
CA ALA A 95 9.40 19.02 -7.60
C ALA A 95 9.84 17.58 -7.89
N CYS A 96 9.62 17.12 -9.11
CA CYS A 96 9.97 15.78 -9.55
C CYS A 96 11.11 15.87 -10.57
N SER A 97 12.15 15.05 -10.41
CA SER A 97 13.22 14.90 -11.39
C SER A 97 12.77 14.28 -12.72
N GLY A 98 11.53 13.79 -12.81
CA GLY A 98 10.96 13.16 -14.00
C GLY A 98 10.05 14.09 -14.80
N SER A 99 9.98 13.90 -16.11
CA SER A 99 9.19 14.71 -17.06
C SER A 99 8.24 13.89 -17.94
N CYS A 100 7.80 12.73 -17.41
CA CYS A 100 7.06 11.70 -18.14
C CYS A 100 5.79 12.24 -18.80
N VAL A 101 5.53 11.79 -20.03
CA VAL A 101 4.42 12.29 -20.88
C VAL A 101 3.03 11.95 -20.30
N PHE A 102 2.87 10.77 -19.72
CA PHE A 102 1.59 10.26 -19.20
C PHE A 102 1.28 10.67 -17.75
N CYS A 103 2.21 11.29 -17.03
CA CYS A 103 1.99 11.67 -15.64
C CYS A 103 1.06 12.90 -15.54
N PRO A 104 -0.03 12.84 -14.75
CA PRO A 104 -0.80 14.04 -14.43
C PRO A 104 0.03 15.07 -13.68
N SER A 105 -0.42 16.32 -13.77
CA SER A 105 0.23 17.51 -13.22
C SER A 105 -0.74 18.34 -12.37
N ASP A 106 -1.44 17.69 -11.44
CA ASP A 106 -2.27 18.37 -10.44
C ASP A 106 -1.34 19.02 -9.40
N ILE A 107 -1.31 20.35 -9.35
CA ILE A 107 -0.42 21.11 -8.47
C ILE A 107 -0.75 20.91 -6.99
N ARG A 108 -1.97 20.46 -6.66
CA ARG A 108 -2.39 20.18 -5.28
C ARG A 108 -1.75 18.90 -4.74
N MET A 109 -1.21 18.06 -5.60
CA MET A 109 -0.69 16.74 -5.27
C MET A 109 0.77 16.58 -5.70
N PRO A 110 1.50 15.61 -5.12
CA PRO A 110 2.73 15.13 -5.72
C PRO A 110 2.50 14.65 -7.15
N LYS A 111 3.52 14.80 -8.00
CA LYS A 111 3.50 14.37 -9.40
C LYS A 111 2.94 12.95 -9.55
N SER A 112 2.10 12.73 -10.56
CA SER A 112 1.43 11.46 -10.91
C SER A 112 0.13 11.13 -10.15
N TYR A 113 -0.27 11.95 -9.17
CA TYR A 113 -1.48 11.78 -8.38
C TYR A 113 -2.50 12.90 -8.66
N LEU A 114 -3.77 12.61 -8.44
CA LEU A 114 -4.89 13.57 -8.55
C LEU A 114 -5.53 13.80 -7.17
N HIS A 115 -5.99 15.03 -6.92
CA HIS A 115 -6.47 15.42 -5.59
C HIS A 115 -7.73 14.68 -5.13
N ASP A 116 -8.55 14.20 -6.06
CA ASP A 116 -9.83 13.55 -5.80
C ASP A 116 -9.69 12.05 -5.49
N GLU A 117 -8.49 11.47 -5.70
CA GLU A 117 -8.18 10.12 -5.30
C GLU A 117 -8.39 9.95 -3.77
N PRO A 118 -8.94 8.83 -3.29
CA PRO A 118 -9.31 8.70 -1.88
C PRO A 118 -8.15 8.92 -0.91
N ALA A 119 -6.93 8.50 -1.25
CA ALA A 119 -5.76 8.71 -0.40
C ALA A 119 -5.26 10.16 -0.45
N CYS A 120 -5.22 10.76 -1.64
CA CYS A 120 -4.85 12.15 -1.88
C CYS A 120 -5.79 13.13 -1.18
N ALA A 121 -7.10 12.95 -1.35
CA ALA A 121 -8.10 13.78 -0.70
C ALA A 121 -7.98 13.75 0.84
N ARG A 122 -7.65 12.58 1.41
CA ARG A 122 -7.38 12.46 2.85
C ARG A 122 -6.06 13.13 3.25
N ALA A 123 -5.03 13.03 2.42
CA ALA A 123 -3.76 13.67 2.69
C ALA A 123 -3.91 15.20 2.70
N GLU A 124 -4.61 15.76 1.72
CA GLU A 124 -4.93 17.19 1.65
C GLU A 124 -5.72 17.67 2.87
N GLN A 125 -6.76 16.93 3.27
CA GLN A 125 -7.56 17.23 4.48
C GLN A 125 -6.72 17.22 5.76
N ASN A 126 -5.59 16.53 5.75
CA ASN A 126 -4.64 16.46 6.86
C ASN A 126 -3.37 17.29 6.59
N MET A 127 -3.40 18.21 5.62
CA MET A 127 -2.28 19.10 5.26
C MET A 127 -0.98 18.36 4.93
N PHE A 128 -1.08 17.13 4.42
CA PHE A 128 0.05 16.21 4.18
C PHE A 128 0.87 15.88 5.43
N ASP A 129 0.34 16.12 6.63
CA ASP A 129 0.98 15.76 7.90
C ASP A 129 0.91 14.23 8.11
N PRO A 130 2.05 13.51 8.16
CA PRO A 130 2.09 12.05 8.30
C PRO A 130 1.40 11.55 9.56
N TYR A 131 1.54 12.25 10.69
CA TYR A 131 0.93 11.85 11.96
C TYR A 131 -0.60 11.94 11.87
N LEU A 132 -1.12 13.03 11.32
CA LEU A 132 -2.57 13.23 11.14
C LEU A 132 -3.15 12.24 10.12
N GLN A 133 -2.44 11.96 9.03
CA GLN A 133 -2.84 10.97 8.03
C GLN A 133 -2.97 9.56 8.64
N VAL A 134 -1.97 9.10 9.39
CA VAL A 134 -2.00 7.78 10.04
C VAL A 134 -3.09 7.74 11.11
N SER A 135 -3.14 8.74 11.99
CA SER A 135 -4.12 8.79 13.10
C SER A 135 -5.56 8.75 12.59
N SER A 136 -5.89 9.60 11.61
CA SER A 136 -7.23 9.63 11.01
C SER A 136 -7.60 8.30 10.32
N ARG A 137 -6.62 7.64 9.68
CA ARG A 137 -6.84 6.36 9.02
C ARG A 137 -7.03 5.21 10.01
N LEU A 138 -6.27 5.18 11.11
CA LEU A 138 -6.44 4.19 12.18
C LEU A 138 -7.83 4.27 12.79
N VAL A 139 -8.31 5.49 13.09
CA VAL A 139 -9.68 5.72 13.60
C VAL A 139 -10.71 5.21 12.60
N SER A 140 -10.56 5.55 11.32
CA SER A 140 -11.47 5.10 10.26
C SER A 140 -11.51 3.58 10.15
N LEU A 141 -10.36 2.91 10.18
CA LEU A 141 -10.24 1.45 10.12
C LEU A 141 -10.91 0.77 11.32
N ALA A 142 -10.68 1.28 12.53
CA ALA A 142 -11.27 0.77 13.75
C ALA A 142 -12.81 0.92 13.77
N GLN A 143 -13.32 2.07 13.32
CA GLN A 143 -14.77 2.31 13.17
C GLN A 143 -15.41 1.34 12.17
N MET A 144 -14.72 1.06 11.06
CA MET A 144 -15.13 0.06 10.08
C MET A 144 -14.98 -1.40 10.58
N GLY A 145 -14.38 -1.63 11.75
CA GLY A 145 -14.20 -2.97 12.33
C GLY A 145 -13.00 -3.75 11.77
N HIS A 146 -12.06 -3.10 11.10
CA HIS A 146 -10.80 -3.71 10.69
C HIS A 146 -9.85 -3.85 11.88
N ALA A 147 -9.04 -4.91 11.86
CA ALA A 147 -7.95 -5.08 12.82
C ALA A 147 -6.87 -4.03 12.57
N ILE A 148 -6.34 -3.41 13.64
CA ILE A 148 -5.35 -2.33 13.56
C ILE A 148 -4.05 -2.66 14.30
N ASP A 149 -3.90 -3.91 14.74
CA ASP A 149 -2.72 -4.37 15.49
C ASP A 149 -1.49 -4.59 14.60
N LYS A 150 -1.72 -4.81 13.30
CA LYS A 150 -0.71 -5.01 12.26
C LYS A 150 -0.98 -4.08 11.10
N ILE A 151 -0.08 -3.12 10.91
CA ILE A 151 -0.17 -2.07 9.89
C ILE A 151 0.96 -2.23 8.87
N GLU A 152 0.62 -2.24 7.59
CA GLU A 152 1.57 -2.00 6.51
C GLU A 152 1.41 -0.54 6.06
N LEU A 153 2.47 0.25 6.23
CA LEU A 153 2.54 1.63 5.78
C LEU A 153 3.00 1.67 4.32
N ILE A 154 2.30 2.44 3.48
CA ILE A 154 2.67 2.66 2.08
C ILE A 154 2.84 4.16 1.88
N VAL A 155 4.09 4.58 1.70
CA VAL A 155 4.45 5.96 1.40
C VAL A 155 4.43 6.13 -0.11
N LEU A 156 3.48 6.93 -0.58
CA LEU A 156 3.30 7.28 -1.98
C LEU A 156 3.56 8.78 -2.18
N GLY A 157 3.93 9.14 -3.40
CA GLY A 157 4.24 10.50 -3.79
C GLY A 157 4.94 10.54 -5.15
N GLY A 158 5.63 11.64 -5.45
CA GLY A 158 6.54 11.69 -6.60
C GLY A 158 7.75 10.75 -6.38
N THR A 159 8.95 11.22 -6.66
CA THR A 159 10.15 10.44 -6.32
C THR A 159 10.51 10.66 -4.86
N TRP A 160 10.45 9.63 -4.01
CA TRP A 160 10.89 9.73 -2.60
C TRP A 160 12.29 10.35 -2.46
N SER A 161 13.21 9.94 -3.34
CA SER A 161 14.60 10.40 -3.33
C SER A 161 14.78 11.87 -3.74
N ASP A 162 13.76 12.54 -4.30
CA ASP A 162 13.83 13.97 -4.61
C ASP A 162 13.62 14.83 -3.34
N TYR A 163 13.06 14.26 -2.25
CA TYR A 163 12.82 14.99 -1.01
C TYR A 163 14.11 15.13 -0.17
N PRO A 164 14.32 16.25 0.55
CA PRO A 164 15.49 16.42 1.41
C PRO A 164 15.56 15.36 2.51
N PHE A 165 16.79 14.99 2.90
CA PHE A 165 17.04 13.99 3.95
C PHE A 165 16.27 14.27 5.25
N ASP A 166 16.34 15.50 5.77
CA ASP A 166 15.65 15.88 7.02
C ASP A 166 14.13 15.69 6.91
N TYR A 167 13.55 15.96 5.74
CA TYR A 167 12.12 15.73 5.50
C TYR A 167 11.80 14.24 5.49
N GLN A 168 12.64 13.42 4.86
CA GLN A 168 12.47 11.97 4.81
C GLN A 168 12.47 11.37 6.22
N VAL A 169 13.46 11.72 7.05
CA VAL A 169 13.59 11.24 8.43
C VAL A 169 12.42 11.71 9.27
N TRP A 170 12.11 13.02 9.25
CA TRP A 170 10.96 13.59 9.96
C TRP A 170 9.65 12.89 9.57
N PHE A 171 9.41 12.68 8.28
CA PHE A 171 8.16 12.11 7.79
C PHE A 171 7.96 10.70 8.36
N ILE A 172 8.99 9.86 8.30
CA ILE A 172 8.94 8.50 8.82
C ILE A 172 8.84 8.48 10.35
N SER A 173 9.56 9.35 11.07
CA SER A 173 9.45 9.49 12.53
C SER A 173 8.01 9.73 12.94
N GLU A 174 7.30 10.61 12.24
CA GLU A 174 5.91 10.93 12.55
C GLU A 174 4.91 9.82 12.21
N LEU A 175 5.22 8.95 11.23
CA LEU A 175 4.45 7.72 11.02
C LEU A 175 4.57 6.79 12.23
N PHE A 176 5.79 6.56 12.72
CA PHE A 176 6.02 5.71 13.89
C PHE A 176 5.44 6.34 15.17
N ARG A 177 5.56 7.65 15.34
CA ARG A 177 4.97 8.38 16.48
C ARG A 177 3.45 8.17 16.51
N ALA A 178 2.75 8.34 15.38
CA ALA A 178 1.31 8.10 15.31
C ALA A 178 0.91 6.65 15.59
N LEU A 179 1.72 5.68 15.17
CA LEU A 179 1.49 4.26 15.48
C LEU A 179 1.72 3.94 16.97
N ASN A 180 2.73 4.56 17.59
CA ASN A 180 3.06 4.37 19.00
C ASN A 180 2.01 5.03 19.91
N GLU A 181 1.57 6.23 19.55
CA GLU A 181 0.54 7.00 20.25
C GLU A 181 -0.89 6.61 19.84
N CYS A 182 -1.08 5.40 19.32
CA CYS A 182 -2.37 4.86 18.90
C CYS A 182 -3.34 4.73 20.09
N THR A 183 -3.95 5.84 20.53
CA THR A 183 -4.82 5.93 21.72
C THR A 183 -6.26 5.51 21.44
N ILE A 184 -6.50 4.59 20.49
CA ILE A 184 -7.84 4.02 20.26
C ILE A 184 -8.16 3.07 21.43
N GLY A 185 -8.06 3.53 22.67
CA GLY A 185 -8.21 2.75 23.90
C GLY A 185 -9.52 1.98 23.89
N GLY A 186 -9.46 0.69 24.27
CA GLY A 186 -10.58 -0.16 24.74
C GLY A 186 -11.77 -0.43 23.82
N ALA A 187 -12.00 0.38 22.80
CA ALA A 187 -13.37 0.71 22.51
C ALA A 187 -13.83 0.37 21.08
N ALA A 188 -12.96 -0.34 20.38
CA ALA A 188 -13.37 -1.21 19.29
C ALA A 188 -13.84 -2.60 19.77
N GLN A 189 -13.70 -2.93 21.07
CA GLN A 189 -14.28 -4.15 21.67
C GLN A 189 -15.22 -3.91 22.86
N THR A 190 -15.06 -2.84 23.66
CA THR A 190 -16.05 -2.48 24.70
C THR A 190 -16.00 -0.96 25.00
N ASP A 191 -17.13 -0.27 24.91
CA ASP A 191 -17.36 1.08 25.48
C ASP A 191 -16.69 2.34 24.87
N LEU A 192 -16.78 2.61 23.56
CA LEU A 192 -16.62 4.00 23.03
C LEU A 192 -17.95 4.75 22.99
N LEU A 193 -19.00 4.14 23.53
CA LEU A 193 -20.37 4.55 23.31
C LEU A 193 -21.13 4.87 24.60
N SER A 194 -20.58 4.55 25.78
CA SER A 194 -21.37 4.63 27.02
C SER A 194 -20.72 5.33 28.23
N THR A 195 -19.41 5.66 28.26
CA THR A 195 -18.81 6.16 29.53
C THR A 195 -18.04 7.48 29.48
N ALA A 196 -17.82 8.10 28.33
CA ALA A 196 -17.34 9.48 28.30
C ALA A 196 -18.53 10.44 28.44
N GLY A 197 -18.63 11.11 29.59
CA GLY A 197 -19.63 12.15 29.84
C GLY A 197 -19.59 13.26 28.77
N PRO A 198 -20.64 14.10 28.69
CA PRO A 198 -20.71 15.18 27.71
C PRO A 198 -19.59 16.19 27.97
N GLY A 199 -18.49 16.11 27.22
CA GLY A 199 -17.37 17.05 27.32
C GLY A 199 -15.98 16.54 26.91
N ILE A 200 -15.74 15.23 26.79
CA ILE A 200 -14.42 14.72 26.38
C ILE A 200 -14.37 14.54 24.87
N ASP A 201 -13.57 15.35 24.18
CA ASP A 201 -13.27 15.18 22.76
C ASP A 201 -12.50 13.86 22.54
N PRO A 202 -13.04 12.87 21.81
CA PRO A 202 -12.42 11.57 21.58
C PRO A 202 -11.18 11.62 20.67
N THR A 203 -10.81 12.81 20.18
CA THR A 203 -9.61 13.01 19.38
C THR A 203 -8.35 12.74 20.22
N PRO A 204 -7.33 12.01 19.71
CA PRO A 204 -6.06 11.84 20.42
C PRO A 204 -5.41 13.19 20.77
N VAL A 205 -4.72 13.27 21.91
CA VAL A 205 -4.08 14.51 22.38
C VAL A 205 -3.11 15.07 21.33
N GLY A 206 -2.26 14.23 20.73
CA GLY A 206 -1.32 14.65 19.69
C GLY A 206 -2.01 15.16 18.42
N VAL A 207 -3.18 14.62 18.07
CA VAL A 207 -3.99 15.14 16.95
C VAL A 207 -4.50 16.55 17.26
N ARG A 208 -5.00 16.80 18.48
CA ARG A 208 -5.44 18.15 18.89
C ARG A 208 -4.28 19.14 18.87
N GLN A 209 -3.16 18.79 19.50
CA GLN A 209 -1.98 19.65 19.57
C GLN A 209 -1.47 20.02 18.17
N ARG A 210 -1.38 19.06 17.24
CA ARG A 210 -1.01 19.35 15.85
C ARG A 210 -2.01 20.28 15.17
N ARG A 211 -3.31 20.05 15.35
CA ARG A 211 -4.35 20.90 14.75
C ARG A 211 -4.31 22.33 15.28
N GLU A 212 -4.14 22.50 16.58
CA GLU A 212 -3.95 23.81 17.22
C GLU A 212 -2.68 24.50 16.70
N TRP A 213 -1.58 23.75 16.55
CA TRP A 213 -0.31 24.26 16.03
C TRP A 213 -0.43 24.79 14.59
N TYR A 214 -1.16 24.09 13.72
CA TYR A 214 -1.48 24.55 12.36
C TYR A 214 -2.40 25.78 12.37
N SER A 215 -3.47 25.73 13.19
CA SER A 215 -4.45 26.81 13.29
C SER A 215 -3.83 28.12 13.79
N ALA A 216 -2.94 28.04 14.79
CA ALA A 216 -2.19 29.19 15.32
C ALA A 216 -1.28 29.87 14.28
N ARG A 217 -0.98 29.19 13.17
CA ARG A 217 -0.17 29.69 12.05
C ARG A 217 -1.00 30.05 10.82
N GLY A 218 -2.32 30.11 10.96
CA GLY A 218 -3.24 30.48 9.88
C GLY A 218 -3.61 29.34 8.93
N PHE A 219 -3.25 28.08 9.24
CA PHE A 219 -3.65 26.92 8.44
C PHE A 219 -4.92 26.29 9.01
N GLY A 220 -6.03 26.40 8.27
CA GLY A 220 -7.31 25.81 8.64
C GLY A 220 -7.52 24.40 8.07
N PHE A 221 -8.28 23.56 8.77
CA PHE A 221 -8.68 22.23 8.30
C PHE A 221 -10.03 22.31 7.57
N GLY A 222 -10.04 22.12 6.24
CA GLY A 222 -11.25 22.09 5.40
C GLY A 222 -11.00 22.50 3.94
N ALA A 223 -11.83 22.03 3.00
CA ALA A 223 -11.76 22.36 1.57
C ALA A 223 -12.72 23.52 1.25
N PRO A 224 -12.23 24.75 0.98
CA PRO A 224 -11.79 25.08 -0.38
C PRO A 224 -10.62 26.09 -0.50
N ALA A 225 -9.97 26.51 0.59
CA ALA A 225 -8.98 27.60 0.55
C ALA A 225 -7.76 27.30 -0.36
N ASP A 226 -7.35 26.03 -0.44
CA ASP A 226 -6.20 25.62 -1.23
C ASP A 226 -6.49 25.54 -2.74
N ALA A 227 -7.71 25.19 -3.14
CA ALA A 227 -8.07 25.09 -4.56
C ALA A 227 -8.03 26.46 -5.25
N GLU A 228 -8.53 27.51 -4.60
CA GLU A 228 -8.46 28.87 -5.14
C GLU A 228 -7.03 29.40 -5.18
N ARG A 229 -6.23 29.13 -4.12
CA ARG A 229 -4.83 29.53 -4.03
C ARG A 229 -4.02 29.03 -5.22
N VAL A 230 -4.21 27.78 -5.61
CA VAL A 230 -3.40 27.17 -6.68
C VAL A 230 -4.03 27.28 -8.07
N ARG A 231 -5.25 27.79 -8.18
CA ARG A 231 -6.03 27.85 -9.43
C ARG A 231 -5.27 28.52 -10.58
N SER A 232 -4.62 29.65 -10.30
CA SER A 232 -3.85 30.38 -11.32
C SER A 232 -2.65 29.57 -11.84
N ALA A 233 -1.95 28.87 -10.94
CA ALA A 233 -0.83 28.01 -11.31
C ALA A 233 -1.31 26.76 -12.06
N GLN A 234 -2.42 26.15 -11.64
CA GLN A 234 -2.99 24.99 -12.34
C GLN A 234 -3.43 25.35 -13.76
N LEU A 235 -4.08 26.50 -13.96
CA LEU A 235 -4.48 26.96 -15.29
C LEU A 235 -3.26 27.18 -16.20
N ALA A 236 -2.14 27.69 -15.66
CA ALA A 236 -0.91 27.84 -16.41
C ALA A 236 -0.28 26.48 -16.79
N ILE A 237 -0.37 25.47 -15.91
CA ILE A 237 0.05 24.09 -16.23
C ILE A 237 -0.83 23.51 -17.34
N ASP A 238 -2.16 23.63 -17.22
CA ASP A 238 -3.11 23.08 -18.17
C ASP A 238 -2.95 23.68 -19.58
N ARG A 239 -2.53 24.95 -19.66
CA ARG A 239 -2.20 25.65 -20.92
C ARG A 239 -0.77 25.40 -21.41
N ALA A 240 0.01 24.57 -20.71
CA ALA A 240 1.42 24.34 -20.96
C ALA A 240 2.30 25.61 -20.91
N GLU A 241 1.85 26.66 -20.23
CA GLU A 241 2.62 27.90 -19.98
C GLU A 241 3.63 27.73 -18.84
N LEU A 242 3.37 26.79 -17.92
CA LEU A 242 4.21 26.53 -16.76
C LEU A 242 4.44 25.02 -16.57
N SER A 243 5.68 24.61 -16.31
CA SER A 243 5.96 23.22 -15.93
C SER A 243 5.47 22.95 -14.50
N TYR A 244 5.16 21.69 -14.18
CA TYR A 244 4.78 21.30 -12.83
C TYR A 244 5.84 21.72 -11.78
N ASN A 245 7.14 21.53 -12.05
CA ASN A 245 8.19 21.92 -11.11
C ASN A 245 8.25 23.44 -10.91
N ALA A 246 8.12 24.23 -11.98
CA ALA A 246 8.10 25.68 -11.88
C ALA A 246 6.85 26.19 -11.14
N ALA A 247 5.71 25.52 -11.32
CA ALA A 247 4.50 25.78 -10.56
C ALA A 247 4.66 25.44 -9.07
N VAL A 248 5.30 24.31 -8.75
CA VAL A 248 5.58 23.93 -7.37
C VAL A 248 6.47 24.96 -6.69
N GLU A 249 7.55 25.38 -7.34
CA GLU A 249 8.43 26.42 -6.80
C GLU A 249 7.68 27.74 -6.57
N ARG A 250 6.86 28.16 -7.55
CA ARG A 250 6.06 29.39 -7.44
C ARG A 250 5.04 29.36 -6.30
N VAL A 251 4.37 28.22 -6.09
CA VAL A 251 3.27 28.08 -5.12
C VAL A 251 3.78 27.71 -3.73
N TYR A 252 4.74 26.79 -3.65
CA TYR A 252 5.22 26.15 -2.42
C TYR A 252 6.67 26.54 -2.05
N GLY A 253 7.38 27.32 -2.87
CA GLY A 253 8.75 27.75 -2.57
C GLY A 253 8.85 28.86 -1.52
N THR A 254 7.77 29.60 -1.26
CA THR A 254 7.75 30.69 -0.25
C THR A 254 7.27 30.19 1.12
N ALA A 255 8.00 30.53 2.18
CA ALA A 255 7.77 30.04 3.55
C ALA A 255 6.39 30.40 4.14
N ALA A 256 5.70 31.41 3.60
CA ALA A 256 4.38 31.82 4.03
C ALA A 256 3.23 30.95 3.45
N ALA A 257 3.48 30.19 2.39
CA ALA A 257 2.43 29.49 1.62
C ALA A 257 2.31 27.99 1.96
N VAL A 258 3.28 27.42 2.67
CA VAL A 258 3.32 26.00 3.01
C VAL A 258 3.19 25.85 4.52
N PRO A 259 2.40 24.89 5.03
CA PRO A 259 2.48 24.56 6.44
C PRO A 259 3.95 24.27 6.81
N PRO A 260 4.45 24.60 8.01
CA PRO A 260 5.85 24.36 8.36
C PRO A 260 6.11 22.86 8.60
N ILE A 261 5.93 22.08 7.55
CA ILE A 261 6.10 20.64 7.50
C ILE A 261 7.60 20.37 7.56
N GLY A 262 8.07 19.79 8.66
CA GLY A 262 9.47 19.45 8.85
C GLY A 262 10.41 20.62 9.17
N ARG A 263 9.91 21.74 9.72
CA ARG A 263 10.76 22.83 10.24
C ARG A 263 10.48 23.07 11.73
N GLY A 264 11.23 22.42 12.62
CA GLY A 264 11.21 22.79 14.04
C GLY A 264 11.70 21.76 15.04
N GLU A 265 11.63 20.46 14.74
CA GLU A 265 12.19 19.40 15.59
C GLU A 265 13.21 18.66 14.75
N LEU A 266 14.48 18.72 15.14
CA LEU A 266 15.57 17.94 14.55
C LEU A 266 15.21 16.45 14.74
N ALA A 267 14.59 15.85 13.72
CA ALA A 267 14.44 14.41 13.65
C ALA A 267 15.71 13.87 13.02
N ASP A 268 16.58 13.31 13.85
CA ASP A 268 17.72 12.52 13.39
C ASP A 268 17.35 11.03 13.33
N LEU A 269 18.26 10.23 12.80
CA LEU A 269 18.05 8.79 12.66
C LEU A 269 18.01 8.09 14.03
N ASP A 270 18.66 8.63 15.06
CA ASP A 270 18.71 8.04 16.40
C ASP A 270 17.37 8.21 17.13
N GLY A 271 16.74 9.38 16.99
CA GLY A 271 15.37 9.64 17.43
C GLY A 271 14.36 8.76 16.70
N LEU A 272 14.54 8.55 15.40
CA LEU A 272 13.74 7.60 14.64
C LEU A 272 13.91 6.16 15.16
N GLU A 273 15.14 5.70 15.40
CA GLU A 273 15.42 4.38 15.93
C GLU A 273 14.75 4.16 17.31
N THR A 274 14.73 5.19 18.16
CA THR A 274 14.00 5.17 19.44
C THR A 274 12.48 4.96 19.25
N LEU A 275 11.88 5.65 18.28
CA LEU A 275 10.47 5.47 17.92
C LEU A 275 10.21 4.07 17.34
N GLN A 276 11.13 3.54 16.54
CA GLN A 276 11.04 2.18 16.00
C GLN A 276 11.09 1.13 17.13
N HIS A 277 12.04 1.24 18.06
CA HIS A 277 12.13 0.35 19.22
C HIS A 277 10.84 0.34 20.04
N SER A 278 10.26 1.53 20.27
CA SER A 278 8.95 1.64 20.93
C SER A 278 7.83 0.95 20.14
N ASN A 279 7.89 0.95 18.80
CA ASN A 279 6.88 0.32 17.96
C ASN A 279 6.91 -1.20 17.98
N GLU A 280 8.04 -1.83 18.33
CA GLU A 280 8.17 -3.29 18.35
C GLU A 280 7.17 -3.96 19.32
N SER A 281 6.80 -3.27 20.39
CA SER A 281 5.84 -3.69 21.41
C SER A 281 4.55 -2.85 21.42
N ALA A 282 4.44 -1.85 20.52
CA ALA A 282 3.25 -1.01 20.42
C ALA A 282 2.01 -1.83 20.05
N ARG A 283 0.84 -1.27 20.35
CA ARG A 283 -0.43 -1.90 19.97
C ARG A 283 -0.63 -1.92 18.46
N CYS A 284 -0.32 -0.83 17.78
CA CYS A 284 -0.48 -0.65 16.34
C CYS A 284 0.92 -0.79 15.70
N ARG A 285 1.31 -2.02 15.31
CA ARG A 285 2.69 -2.33 14.90
C ARG A 285 2.88 -2.16 13.40
N ALA A 286 3.98 -1.52 13.01
CA ALA A 286 4.44 -1.46 11.62
C ALA A 286 5.04 -2.81 11.20
N VAL A 287 4.21 -3.68 10.61
CA VAL A 287 4.64 -4.99 10.09
C VAL A 287 5.10 -4.93 8.63
N GLY A 288 5.11 -3.74 8.05
CA GLY A 288 5.69 -3.46 6.74
C GLY A 288 5.74 -1.96 6.52
N LEU A 289 6.81 -1.51 5.86
CA LEU A 289 6.93 -0.16 5.32
C LEU A 289 7.32 -0.29 3.85
N VAL A 290 6.56 0.39 3.01
CA VAL A 290 6.72 0.39 1.55
C VAL A 290 7.00 1.83 1.11
N ILE A 291 8.05 2.01 0.31
CA ILE A 291 8.43 3.32 -0.25
C ILE A 291 8.49 3.20 -1.77
N GLU A 292 7.87 4.17 -2.45
CA GLU A 292 7.95 4.31 -3.91
C GLU A 292 9.14 5.16 -4.33
N THR A 293 9.86 4.73 -5.36
CA THR A 293 10.97 5.50 -5.94
C THR A 293 11.15 5.19 -7.43
N ARG A 294 12.07 5.89 -8.07
CA ARG A 294 12.50 5.62 -9.44
C ARG A 294 13.74 4.71 -9.43
N PRO A 295 13.93 3.88 -10.46
CA PRO A 295 15.06 2.93 -10.49
C PRO A 295 16.43 3.62 -10.54
N ASP A 296 16.54 4.81 -11.14
CA ASP A 296 17.78 5.59 -11.19
C ASP A 296 18.22 6.17 -9.83
N ALA A 297 17.30 6.25 -8.87
CA ALA A 297 17.59 6.67 -7.51
C ALA A 297 17.96 5.50 -6.57
N VAL A 298 18.03 4.27 -7.09
CA VAL A 298 18.41 3.08 -6.32
C VAL A 298 19.93 2.93 -6.33
N THR A 299 20.55 3.37 -5.23
CA THR A 299 21.98 3.22 -4.93
C THR A 299 22.17 2.52 -3.59
N ALA A 300 23.35 1.97 -3.33
CA ALA A 300 23.59 1.26 -2.07
C ALA A 300 23.45 2.18 -0.84
N GLU A 301 23.84 3.45 -0.97
CA GLU A 301 23.61 4.47 0.05
C GLU A 301 22.12 4.70 0.30
N SER A 302 21.33 4.90 -0.77
CA SER A 302 19.88 5.10 -0.64
C SER A 302 19.21 3.88 0.00
N LEU A 303 19.64 2.66 -0.34
CA LEU A 303 19.07 1.43 0.22
C LEU A 303 19.45 1.23 1.69
N ARG A 304 20.66 1.62 2.11
CA ARG A 304 21.03 1.69 3.53
C ARG A 304 20.11 2.65 4.27
N LEU A 305 19.87 3.84 3.72
CA LEU A 305 18.93 4.79 4.30
C LEU A 305 17.53 4.21 4.41
N LEU A 306 16.98 3.63 3.32
CA LEU A 306 15.67 2.99 3.34
C LEU A 306 15.58 1.89 4.42
N ARG A 307 16.65 1.11 4.62
CA ARG A 307 16.70 0.13 5.72
C ARG A 307 16.68 0.79 7.10
N ARG A 308 17.45 1.86 7.32
CA ARG A 308 17.41 2.62 8.58
C ARG A 308 16.04 3.24 8.85
N LEU A 309 15.33 3.67 7.80
CA LEU A 309 13.95 4.14 7.90
C LEU A 309 12.94 3.02 8.25
N GLY A 310 13.36 1.75 8.20
CA GLY A 310 12.51 0.59 8.49
C GLY A 310 11.82 0.00 7.25
N CYS A 311 12.18 0.44 6.04
CA CYS A 311 11.57 0.00 4.78
C CYS A 311 11.85 -1.48 4.49
N THR A 312 10.84 -2.21 4.04
CA THR A 312 10.93 -3.66 3.74
C THR A 312 10.56 -4.02 2.30
N LYS A 313 9.96 -3.07 1.57
CA LYS A 313 9.51 -3.24 0.19
C LYS A 313 9.72 -1.95 -0.57
N VAL A 314 10.32 -2.04 -1.75
CA VAL A 314 10.52 -0.89 -2.62
C VAL A 314 9.61 -1.03 -3.83
N GLN A 315 8.85 0.03 -4.10
CA GLN A 315 8.03 0.16 -5.29
C GLN A 315 8.79 0.95 -6.35
N MET A 316 9.12 0.33 -7.48
CA MET A 316 9.88 0.96 -8.56
C MET A 316 9.02 1.25 -9.77
N GLY A 317 9.03 2.52 -10.20
CA GLY A 317 8.34 2.96 -11.40
C GLY A 317 9.09 2.65 -12.71
N ILE A 318 9.29 1.38 -13.08
CA ILE A 318 10.00 0.98 -14.31
C ILE A 318 9.21 1.27 -15.59
N GLN A 319 7.90 1.07 -15.54
CA GLN A 319 6.90 1.20 -16.60
C GLN A 319 7.06 0.24 -17.79
N SER A 320 8.25 0.11 -18.38
CA SER A 320 8.54 -0.74 -19.54
C SER A 320 10.02 -1.18 -19.52
N LEU A 321 10.36 -2.28 -20.18
CA LEU A 321 11.74 -2.70 -20.45
C LEU A 321 12.14 -2.53 -21.92
N ASP A 322 11.32 -1.82 -22.70
CA ASP A 322 11.61 -1.43 -24.08
C ASP A 322 12.18 -0.01 -24.08
N GLN A 323 13.47 0.14 -24.41
CA GLN A 323 14.15 1.43 -24.40
C GLN A 323 13.46 2.46 -25.31
N GLY A 324 12.96 2.03 -26.47
CA GLY A 324 12.25 2.92 -27.39
C GLY A 324 10.95 3.47 -26.78
N ILE A 325 10.23 2.66 -25.99
CA ILE A 325 9.03 3.10 -25.27
C ILE A 325 9.42 4.05 -24.12
N LEU A 326 10.48 3.75 -23.38
CA LEU A 326 10.97 4.63 -22.30
C LEU A 326 11.35 6.02 -22.82
N ASP A 327 12.09 6.08 -23.93
CA ASP A 327 12.55 7.32 -24.55
C ASP A 327 11.37 8.12 -25.11
N ALA A 328 10.47 7.45 -25.85
CA ALA A 328 9.22 8.00 -26.36
C ALA A 328 8.37 8.68 -25.27
N ASN A 329 8.33 8.12 -24.07
CA ASN A 329 7.54 8.64 -22.96
C ASN A 329 8.31 9.63 -22.06
N GLY A 330 9.55 10.00 -22.45
CA GLY A 330 10.38 10.95 -21.71
C GLY A 330 10.75 10.45 -20.32
N ARG A 331 10.98 9.14 -20.16
CA ARG A 331 11.31 8.57 -18.84
C ARG A 331 12.71 8.93 -18.36
N GLY A 332 13.66 9.15 -19.26
CA GLY A 332 15.03 9.55 -18.92
C GLY A 332 15.79 8.49 -18.13
N ILE A 333 15.57 7.21 -18.43
CA ILE A 333 16.24 6.07 -17.80
C ILE A 333 16.58 5.01 -18.84
N THR A 334 17.63 4.22 -18.58
CA THR A 334 18.00 3.08 -19.41
C THR A 334 17.58 1.75 -18.79
N VAL A 335 17.36 0.73 -19.62
CA VAL A 335 17.07 -0.63 -19.16
C VAL A 335 18.17 -1.16 -18.24
N ASP A 336 19.44 -0.93 -18.57
CA ASP A 336 20.58 -1.32 -17.71
C ASP A 336 20.54 -0.71 -16.30
N ARG A 337 19.94 0.48 -16.14
CA ARG A 337 19.75 1.10 -14.82
C ARG A 337 18.66 0.39 -14.03
N ILE A 338 17.62 -0.08 -14.73
CA ILE A 338 16.55 -0.90 -14.12
C ILE A 338 17.12 -2.24 -13.67
N GLU A 339 17.91 -2.92 -14.52
CA GLU A 339 18.59 -4.18 -14.18
C GLU A 339 19.48 -4.04 -12.95
N ARG A 340 20.29 -2.98 -12.90
CA ARG A 340 21.13 -2.65 -11.74
C ARG A 340 20.32 -2.43 -10.47
N ALA A 341 19.21 -1.70 -10.56
CA ALA A 341 18.32 -1.46 -9.42
C ALA A 341 17.67 -2.76 -8.91
N CYS A 342 17.18 -3.61 -9.82
CA CYS A 342 16.62 -4.92 -9.49
C CYS A 342 17.63 -5.82 -8.77
N SER A 343 18.87 -5.86 -9.27
CA SER A 343 19.98 -6.62 -8.68
C SER A 343 20.32 -6.13 -7.28
N LEU A 344 20.45 -4.80 -7.11
CA LEU A 344 20.83 -4.22 -5.83
C LEU A 344 19.74 -4.39 -4.77
N LEU A 345 18.47 -4.22 -5.13
CA LEU A 345 17.34 -4.48 -4.22
C LEU A 345 17.30 -5.94 -3.76
N ARG A 346 17.60 -6.89 -4.66
CA ARG A 346 17.72 -8.32 -4.35
C ARG A 346 18.75 -8.56 -3.26
N LEU A 347 19.97 -8.05 -3.47
CA LEU A 347 21.11 -8.24 -2.57
C LEU A 347 20.91 -7.57 -1.21
N PHE A 348 20.20 -6.43 -1.17
CA PHE A 348 19.78 -5.80 0.10
C PHE A 348 18.59 -6.51 0.78
N GLY A 349 18.02 -7.52 0.14
CA GLY A 349 16.92 -8.33 0.65
C GLY A 349 15.53 -7.71 0.47
N PHE A 350 15.40 -6.55 -0.18
CA PHE A 350 14.10 -5.89 -0.36
C PHE A 350 13.15 -6.73 -1.19
N LYS A 351 11.86 -6.65 -0.86
CA LYS A 351 10.79 -7.08 -1.74
C LYS A 351 10.67 -6.11 -2.91
N THR A 352 10.78 -6.61 -4.13
CA THR A 352 10.76 -5.81 -5.36
C THR A 352 9.35 -5.74 -5.91
N HIS A 353 8.77 -4.55 -5.89
CA HIS A 353 7.43 -4.31 -6.43
C HIS A 353 7.53 -3.34 -7.59
N VAL A 354 7.34 -3.80 -8.82
CA VAL A 354 7.47 -2.93 -10.00
C VAL A 354 6.13 -2.40 -10.46
N HIS A 355 6.10 -1.16 -10.94
CA HIS A 355 4.98 -0.62 -11.70
C HIS A 355 5.29 -0.83 -13.18
N PHE A 356 4.45 -1.58 -13.85
CA PHE A 356 4.54 -1.87 -15.28
C PHE A 356 3.30 -1.33 -15.98
N MET A 357 3.47 -0.72 -17.14
CA MET A 357 2.40 -0.05 -17.86
C MET A 357 2.30 -0.55 -19.29
N VAL A 358 1.06 -0.88 -19.69
CA VAL A 358 0.72 -1.21 -21.08
C VAL A 358 0.11 0.00 -21.77
N ASN A 359 0.12 0.00 -23.10
CA ASN A 359 -0.44 1.07 -23.94
C ASN A 359 0.21 2.44 -23.70
N LEU A 360 1.51 2.47 -23.40
CA LEU A 360 2.30 3.71 -23.39
C LEU A 360 2.47 4.27 -24.82
N MET A 361 2.97 5.51 -24.94
CA MET A 361 3.27 6.07 -26.27
C MET A 361 4.30 5.19 -26.99
N GLY A 362 4.01 4.81 -28.25
CA GLY A 362 4.87 3.94 -29.06
C GLY A 362 4.70 2.44 -28.79
N ALA A 363 3.88 2.06 -27.82
CA ALA A 363 3.55 0.67 -27.52
C ALA A 363 2.50 0.11 -28.51
N THR A 364 2.53 -1.21 -28.66
CA THR A 364 1.50 -2.00 -29.38
C THR A 364 1.18 -3.22 -28.52
N PRO A 365 0.00 -3.85 -28.65
CA PRO A 365 -0.35 -5.03 -27.87
C PRO A 365 0.72 -6.13 -27.93
N GLU A 366 1.33 -6.36 -29.09
CA GLU A 366 2.37 -7.36 -29.30
C GLU A 366 3.68 -6.99 -28.59
N ARG A 367 4.06 -5.71 -28.62
CA ARG A 367 5.24 -5.22 -27.89
C ARG A 367 5.03 -5.29 -26.39
N ASP A 368 3.85 -4.92 -25.89
CA ASP A 368 3.53 -4.97 -24.46
C ASP A 368 3.61 -6.40 -23.91
N ARG A 369 3.04 -7.38 -24.63
CA ARG A 369 3.13 -8.81 -24.26
C ARG A 369 4.59 -9.28 -24.17
N ARG A 370 5.39 -9.01 -25.20
CA ARG A 370 6.82 -9.38 -25.22
C ARG A 370 7.61 -8.70 -24.10
N ASP A 371 7.30 -7.44 -23.83
CA ASP A 371 7.97 -6.66 -22.77
C ASP A 371 7.63 -7.21 -21.38
N TYR A 372 6.38 -7.61 -21.16
CA TYR A 372 5.97 -8.28 -19.92
C TYR A 372 6.58 -9.68 -19.77
N GLU A 373 6.58 -10.49 -20.84
CA GLU A 373 7.24 -11.80 -20.85
C GLU A 373 8.72 -11.68 -20.48
N ARG A 374 9.41 -10.66 -20.99
CA ARG A 374 10.79 -10.35 -20.57
C ARG A 374 10.86 -10.00 -19.09
N LEU A 375 9.99 -9.13 -18.58
CA LEU A 375 9.97 -8.73 -17.16
C LEU A 375 9.90 -9.92 -16.20
N VAL A 376 9.10 -10.93 -16.55
CA VAL A 376 8.84 -12.08 -15.67
C VAL A 376 9.58 -13.37 -16.08
N GLY A 377 10.37 -13.33 -17.14
CA GLY A 377 11.15 -14.46 -17.65
C GLY A 377 12.67 -14.24 -17.68
N ASP A 378 13.13 -12.99 -17.76
CA ASP A 378 14.55 -12.65 -17.82
C ASP A 378 15.15 -12.54 -16.39
N PRO A 379 16.20 -13.32 -16.06
CA PRO A 379 16.88 -13.33 -14.76
C PRO A 379 17.33 -11.97 -14.22
N ALA A 380 17.49 -10.96 -15.09
CA ALA A 380 17.89 -9.62 -14.69
C ALA A 380 16.79 -8.84 -13.93
N PHE A 381 15.51 -9.25 -14.06
CA PHE A 381 14.38 -8.49 -13.50
C PHE A 381 13.59 -9.27 -12.44
N LEU A 382 12.90 -10.34 -12.83
CA LEU A 382 12.08 -11.24 -11.99
C LEU A 382 11.54 -10.58 -10.69
N PRO A 383 10.57 -9.65 -10.77
CA PRO A 383 10.07 -8.93 -9.60
C PRO A 383 9.21 -9.82 -8.70
N ASP A 384 9.11 -9.51 -7.41
CA ASP A 384 8.23 -10.24 -6.49
C ASP A 384 6.75 -9.88 -6.70
N GLU A 385 6.48 -8.61 -6.98
CA GLU A 385 5.13 -8.09 -7.24
C GLU A 385 5.10 -7.15 -8.45
N VAL A 386 3.97 -7.15 -9.17
CA VAL A 386 3.71 -6.22 -10.27
C VAL A 386 2.43 -5.43 -10.01
N LYS A 387 2.50 -4.11 -10.17
CA LYS A 387 1.37 -3.20 -10.36
C LYS A 387 1.23 -2.99 -11.87
N LEU A 388 0.28 -3.66 -12.48
CA LEU A 388 0.07 -3.67 -13.92
C LEU A 388 -0.99 -2.60 -14.26
N TYR A 389 -0.62 -1.51 -14.93
CA TYR A 389 -1.56 -0.42 -15.19
C TYR A 389 -1.72 -0.16 -16.69
N PRO A 390 -2.96 -0.13 -17.22
CA PRO A 390 -3.16 0.48 -18.53
C PRO A 390 -2.86 1.97 -18.47
N CYS A 391 -2.18 2.48 -19.49
CA CYS A 391 -2.08 3.92 -19.69
C CYS A 391 -3.49 4.49 -19.92
N VAL A 392 -3.79 5.59 -19.24
CA VAL A 392 -5.05 6.32 -19.38
C VAL A 392 -4.73 7.80 -19.51
N LEU A 393 -5.51 8.49 -20.33
CA LEU A 393 -5.41 9.93 -20.47
C LEU A 393 -6.18 10.60 -19.33
N VAL A 394 -5.49 11.46 -18.60
CA VAL A 394 -6.04 12.31 -17.54
C VAL A 394 -5.71 13.77 -17.83
N GLN A 395 -6.51 14.70 -17.29
CA GLN A 395 -6.27 16.13 -17.45
C GLN A 395 -4.90 16.55 -16.91
N GLY A 396 -4.23 17.49 -17.60
CA GLY A 396 -2.92 18.01 -17.21
C GLY A 396 -1.73 17.08 -17.53
N ALA A 397 -1.96 15.93 -18.17
CA ALA A 397 -0.90 15.10 -18.74
C ALA A 397 -0.52 15.60 -20.15
N ARG A 398 0.77 15.56 -20.48
CA ARG A 398 1.27 15.90 -21.83
C ARG A 398 0.77 14.93 -22.89
N LEU A 399 0.32 13.73 -22.49
CA LEU A 399 -0.33 12.75 -23.35
C LEU A 399 -1.57 13.31 -24.08
N ALA A 400 -2.18 14.40 -23.58
CA ALA A 400 -3.33 15.03 -24.22
C ALA A 400 -3.03 15.54 -25.64
N SER A 401 -1.83 16.09 -25.88
CA SER A 401 -1.45 16.51 -27.24
C SER A 401 -1.29 15.32 -28.17
N CYS A 402 -0.69 14.23 -27.68
CA CYS A 402 -0.52 12.99 -28.45
C CYS A 402 -1.86 12.30 -28.78
N TYR A 403 -2.86 12.46 -27.91
CA TYR A 403 -4.21 11.98 -28.19
C TYR A 403 -4.91 12.85 -29.25
N ALA A 404 -4.75 14.18 -29.15
CA ALA A 404 -5.38 15.13 -30.07
C ALA A 404 -4.83 15.05 -31.50
N ASP A 405 -3.52 14.80 -31.66
CA ASP A 405 -2.87 14.63 -32.97
C ASP A 405 -2.94 13.20 -33.52
N GLY A 406 -3.50 12.25 -32.76
CA GLY A 406 -3.68 10.86 -33.14
C GLY A 406 -2.42 9.99 -33.03
N SER A 407 -1.30 10.52 -32.55
CA SER A 407 -0.06 9.75 -32.34
C SER A 407 -0.17 8.71 -31.21
N TRP A 408 -1.15 8.86 -30.33
CA TRP A 408 -1.50 7.85 -29.32
C TRP A 408 -3.01 7.62 -29.27
N ARG A 409 -3.41 6.34 -29.20
CA ARG A 409 -4.79 5.93 -28.91
C ARG A 409 -4.83 4.97 -27.73
N PRO A 410 -5.91 5.01 -26.93
CA PRO A 410 -6.16 3.93 -25.99
C PRO A 410 -6.40 2.62 -26.74
N TYR A 411 -6.01 1.50 -26.13
CA TYR A 411 -6.45 0.18 -26.58
C TYR A 411 -7.97 0.05 -26.46
N THR A 412 -8.54 -0.71 -27.39
CA THR A 412 -9.91 -1.22 -27.27
C THR A 412 -10.02 -2.15 -26.06
N GLU A 413 -11.24 -2.41 -25.61
CA GLU A 413 -11.47 -3.29 -24.46
C GLU A 413 -10.93 -4.71 -24.73
N ASP A 414 -11.11 -5.24 -25.94
CA ASP A 414 -10.63 -6.55 -26.34
C ASP A 414 -9.10 -6.61 -26.44
N GLU A 415 -8.46 -5.60 -27.05
CA GLU A 415 -6.98 -5.48 -27.08
C GLU A 415 -6.42 -5.47 -25.65
N LEU A 416 -6.99 -4.66 -24.77
CA LEU A 416 -6.52 -4.51 -23.40
C LEU A 416 -6.72 -5.79 -22.57
N ILE A 417 -7.92 -6.38 -22.62
CA ILE A 417 -8.19 -7.63 -21.90
C ILE A 417 -7.29 -8.74 -22.43
N GLY A 418 -7.06 -8.80 -23.74
CA GLY A 418 -6.15 -9.76 -24.37
C GLY A 418 -4.74 -9.66 -23.83
N VAL A 419 -4.11 -8.47 -23.89
CA VAL A 419 -2.76 -8.23 -23.34
C VAL A 419 -2.68 -8.61 -21.87
N LEU A 420 -3.59 -8.10 -21.04
CA LEU A 420 -3.56 -8.38 -19.60
C LEU A 420 -3.81 -9.86 -19.26
N SER A 421 -4.56 -10.57 -20.09
CA SER A 421 -4.77 -12.02 -19.92
C SER A 421 -3.48 -12.78 -20.19
N ASP A 422 -2.78 -12.44 -21.27
CA ASP A 422 -1.50 -13.05 -21.63
C ASP A 422 -0.43 -12.76 -20.57
N ASP A 423 -0.36 -11.52 -20.07
CA ASP A 423 0.54 -11.12 -18.97
C ASP A 423 0.32 -11.98 -17.72
N VAL A 424 -0.94 -12.19 -17.30
CA VAL A 424 -1.27 -13.01 -16.12
C VAL A 424 -0.86 -14.47 -16.30
N LEU A 425 -0.93 -15.00 -17.52
CA LEU A 425 -0.55 -16.38 -17.80
C LEU A 425 0.97 -16.56 -17.88
N ALA A 426 1.68 -15.56 -18.41
CA ALA A 426 3.13 -15.52 -18.39
C ALA A 426 3.66 -15.43 -16.95
N THR A 427 2.90 -14.84 -16.03
CA THR A 427 3.31 -14.59 -14.65
C THR A 427 3.67 -15.90 -13.89
N PRO A 428 4.91 -16.04 -13.38
CA PRO A 428 5.37 -17.20 -12.63
C PRO A 428 4.72 -17.38 -11.25
N ALA A 429 4.92 -18.56 -10.67
CA ALA A 429 4.34 -18.95 -9.39
C ALA A 429 4.76 -18.07 -8.19
N PHE A 430 5.95 -17.47 -8.25
CA PHE A 430 6.52 -16.62 -7.21
C PHE A 430 6.19 -15.12 -7.37
N VAL A 431 5.53 -14.73 -8.46
CA VAL A 431 5.18 -13.33 -8.74
C VAL A 431 3.72 -13.08 -8.39
N ARG A 432 3.45 -11.91 -7.81
CA ARG A 432 2.09 -11.47 -7.46
C ARG A 432 1.65 -10.28 -8.32
N VAL A 433 0.56 -10.43 -9.07
CA VAL A 433 -0.06 -9.29 -9.76
C VAL A 433 -0.96 -8.55 -8.78
N SER A 434 -0.38 -7.58 -8.08
CA SER A 434 -1.01 -6.88 -6.96
C SER A 434 -2.24 -6.03 -7.34
N ARG A 435 -2.22 -5.42 -8.54
CA ARG A 435 -3.21 -4.44 -8.98
C ARG A 435 -3.24 -4.29 -10.49
N MET A 436 -4.43 -4.05 -11.05
CA MET A 436 -4.67 -3.86 -12.50
C MET A 436 -5.30 -2.51 -12.89
N ILE A 437 -5.61 -1.66 -11.92
CA ILE A 437 -6.30 -0.37 -12.13
C ILE A 437 -5.65 0.71 -11.28
N ARG A 438 -5.62 1.96 -11.75
CA ARG A 438 -5.27 3.11 -10.90
C ARG A 438 -6.46 3.56 -10.05
N ASP A 439 -6.20 4.37 -9.01
CA ASP A 439 -7.24 4.92 -8.13
C ASP A 439 -7.92 6.18 -8.69
N PHE A 440 -7.69 6.51 -9.98
CA PHE A 440 -8.35 7.61 -10.66
C PHE A 440 -9.86 7.38 -10.78
N SER A 441 -10.64 8.45 -10.63
CA SER A 441 -12.07 8.36 -10.85
C SER A 441 -12.35 8.21 -12.35
N ALA A 442 -13.44 7.52 -12.70
CA ALA A 442 -13.84 7.37 -14.10
C ALA A 442 -14.17 8.72 -14.78
N ASN A 443 -14.41 9.77 -13.99
CA ASN A 443 -14.68 11.11 -14.49
C ASN A 443 -13.40 11.84 -14.90
N ASP A 444 -12.26 11.55 -14.26
CA ASP A 444 -10.98 12.20 -14.59
C ASP A 444 -10.28 11.55 -15.79
N ILE A 445 -10.67 10.30 -16.10
CA ILE A 445 -10.18 9.58 -17.28
C ILE A 445 -10.87 10.15 -18.52
N LEU A 446 -10.12 10.93 -19.30
CA LEU A 446 -10.57 11.53 -20.55
C LEU A 446 -10.65 10.46 -21.65
N ALA A 447 -9.64 9.59 -21.75
CA ALA A 447 -9.59 8.47 -22.70
C ALA A 447 -8.86 7.26 -22.09
N GLY A 448 -9.23 6.04 -22.51
CA GLY A 448 -8.73 4.78 -21.94
C GLY A 448 -9.75 4.05 -21.07
N SER A 449 -9.31 2.98 -20.40
CA SER A 449 -10.19 2.11 -19.63
C SER A 449 -10.75 2.81 -18.38
N LYS A 450 -12.08 2.91 -18.30
CA LYS A 450 -12.82 3.42 -17.14
C LYS A 450 -13.34 2.31 -16.21
N ARG A 451 -12.99 1.05 -16.48
CA ARG A 451 -13.51 -0.12 -15.78
C ARG A 451 -12.86 -0.25 -14.40
N SER A 452 -13.66 -0.14 -13.34
CA SER A 452 -13.19 -0.35 -11.96
C SER A 452 -13.04 -1.84 -11.58
N ASN A 453 -13.43 -2.77 -12.46
CA ASN A 453 -13.44 -4.21 -12.23
C ASN A 453 -12.58 -4.99 -13.25
N LEU A 454 -11.55 -4.35 -13.83
CA LEU A 454 -10.72 -4.92 -14.90
C LEU A 454 -10.14 -6.31 -14.55
N ARG A 455 -9.68 -6.50 -13.30
CA ARG A 455 -9.18 -7.80 -12.82
C ARG A 455 -10.20 -8.94 -12.97
N GLN A 456 -11.48 -8.67 -12.69
CA GLN A 456 -12.53 -9.70 -12.82
C GLN A 456 -12.79 -10.06 -14.27
N LEU A 457 -12.69 -9.08 -15.18
CA LEU A 457 -12.85 -9.33 -16.62
C LEU A 457 -11.71 -10.19 -17.16
N VAL A 458 -10.47 -9.90 -16.74
CA VAL A 458 -9.29 -10.71 -17.08
C VAL A 458 -9.39 -12.11 -16.46
N GLU A 459 -9.80 -12.25 -15.20
CA GLU A 459 -9.99 -13.59 -14.61
C GLU A 459 -11.08 -14.40 -15.33
N ALA A 460 -12.14 -13.75 -15.80
CA ALA A 460 -13.20 -14.40 -16.56
C ALA A 460 -12.72 -14.88 -17.94
N SER A 461 -11.88 -14.12 -18.64
CA SER A 461 -11.29 -14.55 -19.92
C SER A 461 -10.28 -15.69 -19.78
N LEU A 462 -9.79 -15.94 -18.56
CA LEU A 462 -8.81 -16.98 -18.24
C LEU A 462 -9.44 -18.29 -17.74
N ALA A 463 -10.77 -18.40 -17.70
CA ALA A 463 -11.45 -19.59 -17.18
C ALA A 463 -10.93 -20.89 -17.84
N GLY A 464 -10.50 -21.84 -17.00
CA GLY A 464 -9.94 -23.13 -17.44
C GLY A 464 -8.46 -23.10 -17.85
N ARG A 465 -7.80 -21.94 -17.84
CA ARG A 465 -6.35 -21.82 -18.12
C ARG A 465 -5.53 -21.92 -16.82
N PRO A 466 -4.31 -22.48 -16.87
CA PRO A 466 -3.48 -22.68 -15.69
C PRO A 466 -2.79 -21.39 -15.24
N VAL A 467 -3.47 -20.58 -14.41
CA VAL A 467 -2.90 -19.35 -13.83
C VAL A 467 -2.05 -19.69 -12.60
N ARG A 468 -0.79 -19.25 -12.60
CA ARG A 468 0.21 -19.59 -11.57
C ARG A 468 0.50 -18.45 -10.59
N GLU A 469 0.15 -17.21 -10.90
CA GLU A 469 0.52 -16.07 -10.05
C GLU A 469 -0.13 -16.12 -8.65
N ILE A 470 0.54 -15.50 -7.67
CA ILE A 470 0.18 -15.63 -6.25
C ILE A 470 -1.25 -15.15 -5.97
N ARG A 471 -1.67 -14.01 -6.54
CA ARG A 471 -2.97 -13.38 -6.22
C ARG A 471 -4.16 -14.27 -6.60
N TYR A 472 -4.07 -14.98 -7.72
CA TYR A 472 -5.09 -15.91 -8.20
C TYR A 472 -5.20 -17.15 -7.32
N ARG A 473 -4.08 -17.56 -6.70
CA ARG A 473 -3.99 -18.74 -5.85
C ARG A 473 -4.14 -18.44 -4.35
N GLU A 474 -4.31 -17.19 -3.91
CA GLU A 474 -4.45 -16.87 -2.48
C GLU A 474 -5.66 -17.59 -1.88
N ILE A 475 -5.48 -18.22 -0.72
CA ILE A 475 -6.60 -18.90 -0.06
C ILE A 475 -7.74 -17.93 0.27
N GLY A 476 -8.95 -18.31 -0.14
CA GLY A 476 -10.18 -17.62 0.21
C GLY A 476 -10.64 -17.92 1.64
N ALA A 477 -11.85 -17.50 1.97
CA ALA A 477 -12.49 -17.77 3.27
C ALA A 477 -13.12 -19.17 3.38
N ALA A 478 -12.75 -20.10 2.49
CA ALA A 478 -13.25 -21.47 2.51
C ALA A 478 -12.62 -22.27 3.67
N ASP A 479 -13.32 -23.30 4.15
CA ASP A 479 -12.80 -24.24 5.15
C ASP A 479 -11.67 -25.04 4.52
N ILE A 480 -10.45 -24.82 5.02
CA ILE A 480 -9.23 -25.50 4.57
C ILE A 480 -8.83 -26.46 5.67
N ASP A 481 -8.59 -27.71 5.29
CA ASP A 481 -7.88 -28.63 6.15
C ASP A 481 -6.38 -28.33 6.12
N ILE A 482 -5.82 -28.02 7.29
CA ILE A 482 -4.38 -27.74 7.43
C ILE A 482 -3.57 -29.03 7.24
N GLU A 483 -4.15 -30.19 7.51
CA GLU A 483 -3.47 -31.49 7.39
C GLU A 483 -3.17 -31.84 5.93
N GLU A 484 -3.95 -31.32 4.98
CA GLU A 484 -3.75 -31.50 3.55
C GLU A 484 -2.72 -30.53 2.93
N LEU A 485 -2.20 -29.57 3.69
CA LEU A 485 -1.23 -28.61 3.16
C LEU A 485 0.14 -29.27 2.95
N ALA A 486 0.68 -29.10 1.75
CA ALA A 486 2.03 -29.52 1.39
C ALA A 486 2.96 -28.32 1.26
N VAL A 487 4.25 -28.49 1.59
CA VAL A 487 5.29 -27.52 1.21
C VAL A 487 5.74 -27.84 -0.20
N ASP A 488 5.60 -26.88 -1.10
CA ASP A 488 6.18 -26.88 -2.43
C ASP A 488 7.28 -25.81 -2.50
N VAL A 489 8.35 -26.07 -3.27
CA VAL A 489 9.49 -25.16 -3.41
C VAL A 489 9.69 -24.88 -4.90
N VAL A 490 9.51 -23.62 -5.28
CA VAL A 490 9.75 -23.16 -6.65
C VAL A 490 11.12 -22.50 -6.72
N ASP A 491 12.01 -23.12 -7.49
CA ASP A 491 13.37 -22.63 -7.71
C ASP A 491 13.40 -21.69 -8.91
N TYR A 492 14.18 -20.61 -8.81
CA TYR A 492 14.50 -19.75 -9.96
C TYR A 492 15.84 -19.05 -9.76
N GLU A 493 16.49 -18.71 -10.86
CA GLU A 493 17.80 -18.05 -10.86
C GLU A 493 17.66 -16.59 -11.29
N THR A 494 18.42 -15.72 -10.65
CA THR A 494 18.61 -14.32 -11.05
C THR A 494 20.07 -14.09 -11.43
N THR A 495 20.38 -12.88 -11.91
CA THR A 495 21.76 -12.49 -12.21
C THR A 495 22.69 -12.45 -11.00
N VAL A 496 22.16 -12.41 -9.77
CA VAL A 496 22.97 -12.19 -8.54
C VAL A 496 22.68 -13.17 -7.41
N SER A 497 21.69 -14.04 -7.57
CA SER A 497 21.24 -14.96 -6.53
C SER A 497 20.45 -16.13 -7.09
N SER A 498 20.55 -17.26 -6.40
CA SER A 498 19.66 -18.41 -6.54
C SER A 498 18.50 -18.25 -5.56
N GLU A 499 17.27 -18.24 -6.05
CA GLU A 499 16.09 -17.95 -5.23
C GLU A 499 15.23 -19.19 -5.04
N ARG A 500 14.57 -19.27 -3.88
CA ARG A 500 13.67 -20.35 -3.49
C ARG A 500 12.38 -19.74 -2.97
N PHE A 501 11.27 -20.02 -3.64
CA PHE A 501 9.93 -19.63 -3.21
C PHE A 501 9.25 -20.82 -2.56
N LEU A 502 9.27 -20.87 -1.22
CA LEU A 502 8.64 -21.93 -0.45
C LEU A 502 7.19 -21.55 -0.22
N GLN A 503 6.25 -22.42 -0.56
CA GLN A 503 4.81 -22.18 -0.42
C GLN A 503 4.10 -23.35 0.24
N TRP A 504 3.21 -23.04 1.19
CA TRP A 504 2.19 -23.97 1.65
C TRP A 504 1.03 -23.96 0.67
N VAL A 505 0.77 -25.09 0.03
CA VAL A 505 -0.28 -25.22 -0.99
C VAL A 505 -1.28 -26.32 -0.64
N THR A 506 -2.55 -26.10 -0.97
CA THR A 506 -3.58 -27.15 -0.93
C THR A 506 -3.43 -28.10 -2.12
N PRO A 507 -4.09 -29.27 -2.13
CA PRO A 507 -4.12 -30.16 -3.29
C PRO A 507 -4.64 -29.47 -4.58
N GLY A 508 -5.52 -28.47 -4.42
CA GLY A 508 -6.02 -27.63 -5.51
C GLY A 508 -5.09 -26.49 -5.94
N GLY A 509 -3.89 -26.37 -5.35
CA GLY A 509 -2.88 -25.37 -5.69
C GLY A 509 -3.06 -24.00 -5.03
N ALA A 510 -4.00 -23.83 -4.10
CA ALA A 510 -4.20 -22.58 -3.39
C ALA A 510 -3.14 -22.37 -2.29
N ILE A 511 -2.59 -21.16 -2.19
CA ILE A 511 -1.48 -20.81 -1.29
C ILE A 511 -2.00 -20.36 0.08
N ALA A 512 -1.66 -21.11 1.13
CA ALA A 512 -1.96 -20.79 2.51
C ALA A 512 -0.90 -19.88 3.18
N GLY A 513 0.30 -19.86 2.63
CA GLY A 513 1.39 -18.98 3.04
C GLY A 513 2.67 -19.28 2.25
N PHE A 514 3.64 -18.38 2.28
CA PHE A 514 4.88 -18.52 1.55
C PHE A 514 6.07 -17.81 2.22
N LEU A 515 7.28 -18.15 1.77
CA LEU A 515 8.54 -17.54 2.16
C LEU A 515 9.43 -17.35 0.92
N ARG A 516 10.06 -16.17 0.82
CA ARG A 516 11.05 -15.84 -0.23
C ARG A 516 12.45 -15.97 0.35
N LEU A 517 13.19 -17.00 -0.06
CA LEU A 517 14.58 -17.22 0.31
C LEU A 517 15.47 -16.84 -0.86
N SER A 518 16.49 -16.04 -0.58
CA SER A 518 17.53 -15.63 -1.50
C SER A 518 18.88 -16.19 -1.05
N LEU A 519 19.61 -16.76 -1.99
CA LEU A 519 20.95 -17.30 -1.84
C LEU A 519 21.89 -16.51 -2.77
N PRO A 520 22.42 -15.35 -2.32
CA PRO A 520 23.29 -14.50 -3.13
C PRO A 520 24.56 -15.21 -3.58
N HIS A 521 24.90 -15.10 -4.87
CA HIS A 521 26.10 -15.73 -5.41
C HIS A 521 27.36 -15.12 -4.79
N LEU A 522 28.35 -15.97 -4.46
CA LEU A 522 29.59 -15.54 -3.80
C LEU A 522 30.33 -14.47 -4.59
N GLU A 523 30.38 -14.61 -5.92
CA GLU A 523 31.01 -13.65 -6.83
C GLU A 523 30.29 -12.30 -6.80
N SER A 524 28.96 -12.29 -6.92
CA SER A 524 28.16 -11.06 -6.91
C SER A 524 28.28 -10.25 -5.61
N VAL A 525 28.45 -10.93 -4.47
CA VAL A 525 28.70 -10.28 -3.19
C VAL A 525 30.17 -9.84 -3.08
N GLY A 526 31.11 -10.70 -3.49
CA GLY A 526 32.55 -10.43 -3.44
C GLY A 526 32.99 -9.24 -4.29
N GLU A 527 32.49 -9.12 -5.51
CA GLU A 527 32.79 -8.01 -6.43
C GLU A 527 32.34 -6.64 -5.91
N ARG A 528 31.24 -6.61 -5.15
CA ARG A 528 30.67 -5.40 -4.58
C ARG A 528 31.28 -5.02 -3.23
N GLY A 529 31.89 -5.98 -2.54
CA GLY A 529 32.59 -5.77 -1.28
C GLY A 529 31.76 -4.99 -0.26
N ASP A 530 32.35 -3.93 0.30
CA ASP A 530 31.74 -3.08 1.32
C ASP A 530 30.55 -2.24 0.81
N GLU A 531 30.21 -2.29 -0.48
CA GLU A 531 28.98 -1.67 -1.00
C GLU A 531 27.73 -2.31 -0.37
N LEU A 532 27.79 -3.61 -0.03
CA LEU A 532 26.66 -4.36 0.52
C LEU A 532 26.71 -4.46 2.05
N PRO A 533 25.55 -4.58 2.71
CA PRO A 533 25.47 -4.82 4.15
C PRO A 533 25.55 -6.31 4.53
N ILE A 534 25.83 -7.20 3.58
CA ILE A 534 25.95 -8.65 3.76
C ILE A 534 27.31 -9.13 3.23
N GLY A 535 27.84 -10.18 3.86
CA GLY A 535 29.09 -10.83 3.43
C GLY A 535 28.88 -12.09 2.59
N PRO A 536 29.95 -12.65 1.98
CA PRO A 536 29.90 -13.95 1.32
C PRO A 536 29.41 -15.05 2.28
N GLY A 537 28.57 -15.96 1.78
CA GLY A 537 28.01 -17.06 2.57
C GLY A 537 26.86 -16.65 3.51
N GLU A 538 26.33 -15.44 3.38
CA GLU A 538 25.14 -14.98 4.10
C GLU A 538 23.87 -15.06 3.22
N ALA A 539 22.92 -15.91 3.60
CA ALA A 539 21.62 -16.06 2.94
C ALA A 539 20.62 -15.01 3.45
N MET A 540 19.50 -14.82 2.75
CA MET A 540 18.50 -13.80 3.08
C MET A 540 17.06 -14.31 2.97
N ILE A 541 16.29 -14.20 4.05
CA ILE A 541 14.82 -14.29 4.01
C ILE A 541 14.27 -12.90 3.69
N ARG A 542 13.69 -12.77 2.49
CA ARG A 542 13.15 -11.52 1.92
C ARG A 542 11.69 -11.28 2.32
N GLU A 543 10.95 -12.35 2.56
CA GLU A 543 9.54 -12.28 2.96
C GLU A 543 9.09 -13.56 3.68
N VAL A 544 8.24 -13.41 4.68
CA VAL A 544 7.39 -14.50 5.21
C VAL A 544 5.96 -13.97 5.27
N HIS A 545 5.03 -14.67 4.61
CA HIS A 545 3.62 -14.29 4.57
C HIS A 545 2.73 -15.49 4.84
N ILE A 546 1.92 -15.45 5.89
CA ILE A 546 0.92 -16.48 6.18
C ILE A 546 -0.46 -15.83 6.13
N TYR A 547 -1.37 -16.37 5.33
CA TYR A 547 -2.72 -15.80 5.21
C TYR A 547 -3.52 -16.01 6.51
N GLY A 548 -4.29 -14.99 6.88
CA GLY A 548 -5.07 -14.87 8.12
C GLY A 548 -6.18 -15.91 8.31
N VAL A 549 -6.61 -16.59 7.23
CA VAL A 549 -7.50 -17.75 7.32
C VAL A 549 -6.73 -18.94 7.90
N ALA A 550 -5.54 -19.25 7.37
CA ALA A 550 -4.68 -20.31 7.87
C ALA A 550 -4.22 -20.07 9.32
N THR A 551 -3.94 -18.81 9.72
CA THR A 551 -3.54 -18.52 11.11
C THR A 551 -4.66 -18.71 12.13
N ARG A 552 -5.93 -18.53 11.74
CA ARG A 552 -7.09 -18.74 12.62
C ARG A 552 -7.43 -20.22 12.77
N ILE A 553 -7.40 -20.97 11.68
CA ILE A 553 -7.63 -22.42 11.70
C ILE A 553 -6.53 -23.11 12.53
N ALA A 554 -5.27 -22.70 12.38
CA ALA A 554 -4.15 -23.18 13.20
C ALA A 554 -4.29 -22.86 14.71
N ALA A 555 -5.07 -21.83 15.07
CA ALA A 555 -5.34 -21.49 16.45
C ALA A 555 -6.53 -22.25 17.04
N GLN A 556 -7.42 -22.78 16.19
CA GLN A 556 -8.64 -23.52 16.58
C GLN A 556 -8.45 -25.05 16.55
N GLY A 557 -7.53 -25.58 15.73
CA GLY A 557 -7.15 -26.99 15.73
C GLY A 557 -6.32 -27.35 16.97
N GLY A 558 -6.86 -28.21 17.84
CA GLY A 558 -6.30 -28.58 19.15
C GLY A 558 -5.02 -29.41 19.14
N SER A 559 -4.40 -29.70 17.98
CA SER A 559 -3.14 -30.44 17.89
C SER A 559 -1.93 -29.49 17.90
N ALA A 560 -0.96 -29.78 18.77
CA ALA A 560 0.27 -29.02 18.95
C ALA A 560 1.16 -28.95 17.69
N GLN A 561 0.95 -29.82 16.69
CA GLN A 561 1.70 -29.83 15.43
C GLN A 561 1.30 -28.70 14.46
N HIS A 562 0.09 -28.13 14.60
CA HIS A 562 -0.45 -27.18 13.61
C HIS A 562 -0.18 -25.70 13.95
N ARG A 563 0.46 -25.42 15.08
CA ARG A 563 0.98 -24.09 15.42
C ARG A 563 2.32 -23.85 14.74
N GLY A 564 2.36 -22.98 13.72
CA GLY A 564 3.61 -22.39 13.24
C GLY A 564 4.00 -22.65 11.79
N LEU A 565 3.06 -22.60 10.85
CA LEU A 565 3.35 -22.66 9.40
C LEU A 565 4.51 -21.72 9.00
N GLY A 566 4.52 -20.49 9.50
CA GLY A 566 5.60 -19.53 9.26
C GLY A 566 6.94 -19.94 9.88
N ARG A 567 6.94 -20.52 11.08
CA ARG A 567 8.15 -21.05 11.71
C ARG A 567 8.71 -22.22 10.90
N ARG A 568 7.86 -23.14 10.46
CA ARG A 568 8.28 -24.28 9.62
C ARG A 568 8.91 -23.85 8.31
N LEU A 569 8.36 -22.83 7.65
CA LEU A 569 8.99 -22.25 6.45
C LEU A 569 10.37 -21.66 6.76
N ILE A 570 10.51 -20.91 7.88
CA ILE A 570 11.79 -20.32 8.29
C ILE A 570 12.84 -21.40 8.56
N GLU A 571 12.48 -22.46 9.31
CA GLU A 571 13.41 -23.56 9.58
C GLU A 571 13.81 -24.27 8.28
N ARG A 572 12.85 -24.59 7.40
CA ARG A 572 13.15 -25.21 6.10
C ARG A 572 14.04 -24.31 5.23
N ALA A 573 13.84 -23.00 5.24
CA ALA A 573 14.69 -22.06 4.51
C ALA A 573 16.13 -22.06 5.06
N CYS A 574 16.30 -22.16 6.38
CA CYS A 574 17.62 -22.29 6.99
C CYS A 574 18.28 -23.64 6.69
N ASP A 575 17.52 -24.72 6.62
CA ASP A 575 18.05 -26.03 6.21
C ASP A 575 18.54 -26.00 4.77
N ILE A 576 17.74 -25.45 3.85
CA ILE A 576 18.14 -25.28 2.43
C ILE A 576 19.41 -24.43 2.33
N ALA A 577 19.49 -23.30 3.05
CA ALA A 577 20.68 -22.44 3.02
C ALA A 577 21.93 -23.17 3.55
N ARG A 578 21.79 -23.94 4.65
CA ARG A 578 22.88 -24.74 5.22
C ARG A 578 23.34 -25.84 4.25
N GLU A 579 22.39 -26.57 3.66
CA GLU A 579 22.66 -27.61 2.64
C GLU A 579 23.44 -27.03 1.44
N GLN A 580 23.24 -25.76 1.12
CA GLN A 580 23.91 -25.01 0.05
C GLN A 580 25.21 -24.30 0.50
N GLY A 581 25.69 -24.56 1.72
CA GLY A 581 26.96 -24.04 2.23
C GLY A 581 26.92 -22.61 2.78
N TYR A 582 25.74 -22.01 2.97
CA TYR A 582 25.62 -20.71 3.64
C TYR A 582 25.77 -20.89 5.15
N THR A 583 26.50 -19.97 5.78
CA THR A 583 26.87 -20.05 7.21
C THR A 583 25.97 -19.19 8.09
N LYS A 584 25.22 -18.27 7.50
CA LYS A 584 24.35 -17.33 8.21
C LYS A 584 23.06 -17.09 7.43
N MET A 585 21.98 -16.84 8.16
CA MET A 585 20.70 -16.41 7.61
C MET A 585 20.35 -15.02 8.12
N ASN A 586 20.20 -14.07 7.20
CA ASN A 586 19.67 -12.74 7.45
C ASN A 586 18.16 -12.69 7.21
N VAL A 587 17.48 -11.76 7.85
CA VAL A 587 16.06 -11.45 7.61
C VAL A 587 15.87 -9.95 7.52
N ILE A 588 15.20 -9.50 6.45
CA ILE A 588 14.71 -8.13 6.33
C ILE A 588 13.42 -7.92 7.16
N SER A 589 13.54 -8.02 8.48
CA SER A 589 12.37 -7.90 9.35
C SER A 589 11.82 -6.47 9.37
N ALA A 590 10.50 -6.35 9.34
CA ALA A 590 9.80 -5.11 9.66
C ALA A 590 9.94 -4.85 11.16
N VAL A 591 9.98 -3.57 11.56
CA VAL A 591 10.13 -3.14 12.96
C VAL A 591 9.16 -3.88 13.89
N GLY A 592 7.87 -3.87 13.58
CA GLY A 592 6.81 -4.52 14.35
C GLY A 592 6.87 -6.06 14.38
N THR A 593 7.80 -6.68 13.65
CA THR A 593 8.02 -8.14 13.60
C THR A 593 9.35 -8.58 14.21
N ARG A 594 10.24 -7.66 14.62
CA ARG A 594 11.57 -8.02 15.14
C ARG A 594 11.52 -8.97 16.32
N ALA A 595 10.61 -8.74 17.26
CA ALA A 595 10.41 -9.61 18.43
C ALA A 595 10.00 -11.05 18.05
N TYR A 596 9.35 -11.26 16.90
CA TYR A 596 9.00 -12.60 16.42
C TYR A 596 10.25 -13.39 16.03
N TYR A 597 11.17 -12.79 15.28
CA TYR A 597 12.41 -13.45 14.87
C TYR A 597 13.38 -13.66 16.04
N ARG A 598 13.41 -12.73 17.02
CA ARG A 598 14.22 -12.94 18.25
C ARG A 598 13.83 -14.22 18.99
N ARG A 599 12.53 -14.54 19.06
CA ARG A 599 12.05 -15.81 19.63
C ARG A 599 12.41 -17.06 18.82
N LEU A 600 12.81 -16.89 17.56
CA LEU A 600 13.25 -17.96 16.67
C LEU A 600 14.78 -18.10 16.62
N GLY A 601 15.50 -17.41 17.52
CA GLY A 601 16.95 -17.47 17.63
C GLY A 601 17.71 -16.52 16.70
N PHE A 602 17.03 -15.54 16.10
CA PHE A 602 17.72 -14.46 15.39
C PHE A 602 18.13 -13.35 16.37
N VAL A 603 19.26 -12.71 16.12
CA VAL A 603 19.75 -11.53 16.87
C VAL A 603 19.79 -10.30 15.97
N ASP A 604 19.69 -9.12 16.55
CA ASP A 604 19.80 -7.88 15.77
C ASP A 604 21.25 -7.69 15.30
N ALA A 605 21.44 -7.49 13.99
CA ALA A 605 22.75 -7.43 13.34
C ALA A 605 22.74 -6.35 12.26
N GLY A 606 23.15 -5.14 12.64
CA GLY A 606 23.16 -3.97 11.73
C GLY A 606 21.77 -3.68 11.16
N LEU A 607 21.62 -3.79 9.83
CA LEU A 607 20.37 -3.50 9.12
C LEU A 607 19.36 -4.67 9.13
N TYR A 608 19.72 -5.82 9.68
CA TYR A 608 18.96 -7.07 9.62
C TYR A 608 18.85 -7.75 10.99
N GLN A 609 18.11 -8.85 11.03
CA GLN A 609 18.25 -9.85 12.09
C GLN A 609 18.92 -11.09 11.52
N GLN A 610 19.90 -11.65 12.22
CA GLN A 610 20.77 -12.71 11.73
C GLN A 610 20.73 -13.94 12.65
N ARG A 611 20.85 -15.12 12.07
CA ARG A 611 21.02 -16.40 12.77
C ARG A 611 22.17 -17.18 12.14
N THR A 612 23.09 -17.69 12.94
CA THR A 612 24.15 -18.59 12.48
C THR A 612 23.56 -19.95 12.11
N LEU A 613 24.00 -20.49 10.98
CA LEU A 613 23.65 -21.82 10.50
C LEU A 613 24.82 -22.76 10.87
N ILE A 614 24.71 -23.39 12.04
CA ILE A 614 25.63 -24.45 12.49
C ILE A 614 25.30 -25.73 11.73
#